data_AF-A0AAV5BN18-F1
#
_entry.id   AF-A0AAV5BN18-F1
#
_cell.length_a   1.000
_cell.length_b   1.000
_cell.length_c   1.000
_cell.angle_alpha   90.00
_cell.angle_beta   90.00
_cell.angle_gamma   90.00
#
_symmetry.space_group_name_H-M   'P 1'
#
loop_
_entity.id
_entity.type
_entity.pdbx_description
1 polymer ?
#
loop_
_entity_poly.entity_id
_entity_poly.type
_entity_poly.pdbx_seq_one_letter_code
_entity_poly.pdbx_strand_id
1 'polypeptide(L)'
;MNRQIGGNLNKVRNIGLYNIEIWKAAGMALDRVEIVWLSDEISRHGDEYWPLVMDIARKNTVSGLTRSLRIRDPTEGLTSDEIFNPCLQCASMLFQKEFICRKIEYAFCPPNVVKDNPCLGYIRYVILPLFGKFEVVRKKENGGDKTFLSMEELAADYVSGALHPSDVKLALAKSLNDILQKKLLTIDHQ
;
A
#
# COMPACT_ATOMS: atom_id res chain seq x y z
N MET A 1 14.62 -4.26 -14.92
CA MET A 1 14.29 -2.89 -15.43
C MET A 1 14.07 -2.99 -16.94
N ASN A 2 13.11 -2.28 -17.56
CA ASN A 2 12.86 -2.44 -19.02
C ASN A 2 14.10 -1.98 -19.82
N ARG A 3 14.68 -2.86 -20.62
CA ARG A 3 15.96 -2.63 -21.32
C ARG A 3 15.90 -1.52 -22.37
N GLN A 4 14.75 -1.26 -22.98
CA GLN A 4 14.64 -0.24 -24.05
C GLN A 4 14.59 1.20 -23.52
N ILE A 5 14.08 1.38 -22.30
CA ILE A 5 13.81 2.71 -21.73
C ILE A 5 14.68 2.96 -20.49
N GLY A 6 14.99 1.92 -19.71
CA GLY A 6 15.68 2.02 -18.44
C GLY A 6 17.15 2.43 -18.52
N GLY A 7 17.80 2.31 -19.68
CA GLY A 7 19.21 2.67 -19.84
C GLY A 7 19.50 4.18 -19.86
N ASN A 8 18.47 5.03 -19.97
CA ASN A 8 18.65 6.49 -20.02
C ASN A 8 17.64 7.19 -19.11
N LEU A 9 18.13 7.65 -17.95
CA LEU A 9 17.31 8.29 -16.92
C LEU A 9 16.58 9.55 -17.42
N ASN A 10 17.21 10.32 -18.31
CA ASN A 10 16.61 11.51 -18.91
C ASN A 10 15.43 11.14 -19.82
N LYS A 11 15.54 10.05 -20.59
CA LYS A 11 14.41 9.53 -21.38
C LYS A 11 13.26 9.07 -20.48
N VAL A 12 13.55 8.35 -19.40
CA VAL A 12 12.54 7.92 -18.41
C VAL A 12 11.79 9.13 -17.83
N ARG A 13 12.53 10.17 -17.42
CA ARG A 13 11.94 11.41 -16.89
C ARG A 13 11.07 12.12 -17.91
N ASN A 14 11.55 12.26 -19.15
CA ASN A 14 10.79 12.91 -20.22
C ASN A 14 9.49 12.17 -20.53
N ILE A 15 9.50 10.83 -20.54
CA ILE A 15 8.28 10.02 -20.69
C ILE A 15 7.33 10.26 -19.51
N GLY A 16 7.84 10.32 -18.28
CA GLY A 16 7.00 10.61 -17.11
C GLY A 16 6.36 12.00 -17.19
N LEU A 17 7.10 13.02 -17.63
CA LEU A 17 6.56 14.37 -17.86
C LEU A 17 5.46 14.37 -18.94
N TYR A 18 5.70 13.66 -20.04
CA TYR A 18 4.69 13.49 -21.09
C TYR A 18 3.41 12.81 -20.58
N ASN A 19 3.54 11.77 -19.75
CA ASN A 19 2.37 11.13 -19.12
C ASN A 19 1.59 12.07 -18.21
N ILE A 20 2.27 12.95 -17.48
CA ILE A 20 1.62 13.96 -16.65
C ILE A 20 0.77 14.90 -17.50
N GLU A 21 1.29 15.35 -18.66
CA GLU A 21 0.53 16.17 -19.60
C GLU A 21 -0.66 15.42 -20.21
N ILE A 22 -0.51 14.13 -20.54
CA ILE A 22 -1.64 13.29 -20.96
C ILE A 22 -2.71 13.23 -19.88
N TRP A 23 -2.33 13.04 -18.61
CA TRP A 23 -3.31 12.97 -17.52
C TRP A 23 -4.04 14.31 -17.30
N LYS A 24 -3.35 15.45 -17.48
CA LYS A 24 -4.00 16.77 -17.51
C LYS A 24 -5.04 16.84 -18.61
N ALA A 25 -4.66 16.44 -19.83
CA ALA A 25 -5.55 16.44 -20.98
C ALA A 25 -6.75 15.48 -20.80
N ALA A 26 -6.55 14.38 -20.08
CA ALA A 26 -7.60 13.42 -19.72
C ALA A 26 -8.54 13.91 -18.59
N GLY A 27 -8.35 15.13 -18.06
CA GLY A 27 -9.21 15.73 -17.04
C GLY A 27 -8.87 15.32 -15.61
N MET A 28 -7.67 14.79 -15.34
CA MET A 28 -7.23 14.48 -13.98
C MET A 28 -6.96 15.78 -13.20
N ALA A 29 -7.60 15.93 -12.04
CA ALA A 29 -7.46 17.08 -11.14
C ALA A 29 -6.10 17.07 -10.42
N LEU A 30 -5.04 17.45 -11.15
CA LEU A 30 -3.66 17.46 -10.63
C LEU A 30 -3.42 18.52 -9.56
N ASP A 31 -4.32 19.50 -9.39
CA ASP A 31 -4.32 20.46 -8.29
C ASP A 31 -4.51 19.79 -6.91
N ARG A 32 -5.09 18.58 -6.89
CA ARG A 32 -5.35 17.79 -5.68
C ARG A 32 -4.47 16.54 -5.56
N VAL A 33 -3.53 16.34 -6.47
CA VAL A 33 -2.70 15.14 -6.54
C VAL A 33 -1.23 15.51 -6.49
N GLU A 34 -0.52 15.01 -5.47
CA GLU A 34 0.93 15.12 -5.37
C GLU A 34 1.60 14.09 -6.28
N ILE A 35 2.37 14.57 -7.27
CA ILE A 35 3.15 13.70 -8.15
C ILE A 35 4.54 13.51 -7.54
N VAL A 36 4.81 12.29 -7.07
CA VAL A 36 6.09 11.92 -6.47
C VAL A 36 6.87 11.00 -7.40
N TRP A 37 8.14 11.32 -7.61
CA TRP A 37 9.05 10.47 -8.36
C TRP A 37 9.69 9.43 -7.44
N LEU A 38 9.41 8.15 -7.71
CA LEU A 38 9.91 7.04 -6.90
C LEU A 38 11.44 7.04 -6.76
N SER A 39 12.19 7.41 -7.81
CA SER A 39 13.65 7.47 -7.74
C SER A 39 14.16 8.53 -6.76
N ASP A 40 13.46 9.67 -6.64
CA ASP A 40 13.86 10.74 -5.72
C ASP A 40 13.56 10.33 -4.28
N GLU A 41 12.44 9.65 -4.07
CA GLU A 41 12.04 9.12 -2.76
C GLU A 41 13.00 8.05 -2.25
N ILE A 42 13.33 7.07 -3.10
CA ILE A 42 14.31 6.02 -2.78
C ILE A 42 15.67 6.64 -2.48
N SER A 43 16.07 7.67 -3.22
CA SER A 43 17.37 8.32 -2.99
C SER A 43 17.40 9.09 -1.67
N ARG A 44 16.27 9.67 -1.24
CA ARG A 44 16.17 10.41 0.02
C ARG A 44 16.25 9.50 1.24
N HIS A 45 15.68 8.32 1.16
CA HIS A 45 15.55 7.37 2.27
C HIS A 45 16.22 6.02 1.95
N GLY A 46 17.33 6.05 1.20
CA GLY A 46 17.97 4.84 0.68
C GLY A 46 18.46 3.89 1.77
N ASP A 47 18.86 4.44 2.93
CA ASP A 47 19.27 3.72 4.12
C ASP A 47 18.15 2.86 4.73
N GLU A 48 16.88 3.22 4.51
CA GLU A 48 15.73 2.40 4.91
C GLU A 48 15.25 1.49 3.75
N TYR A 49 15.34 1.98 2.51
CA TYR A 49 14.83 1.27 1.32
C TYR A 49 15.65 0.02 1.00
N TRP A 50 16.98 0.15 0.95
CA TRP A 50 17.84 -0.95 0.51
C TRP A 50 17.87 -2.12 1.50
N PRO A 51 17.89 -1.91 2.84
CA PRO A 51 17.71 -3.02 3.78
C PRO A 51 16.38 -3.75 3.57
N LEU A 52 15.28 -3.03 3.32
CA LEU A 52 13.99 -3.64 3.03
C LEU A 52 14.02 -4.51 1.75
N VAL A 53 14.67 -4.03 0.69
CA VAL A 53 14.89 -4.82 -0.54
C VAL A 53 15.68 -6.10 -0.22
N MET A 54 16.75 -5.98 0.55
CA MET A 54 17.62 -7.11 0.91
C MET A 54 16.91 -8.10 1.82
N ASP A 55 16.08 -7.64 2.76
CA ASP A 55 15.24 -8.50 3.60
C ASP A 55 14.27 -9.32 2.75
N ILE A 56 13.56 -8.68 1.82
CA ILE A 56 12.66 -9.38 0.90
C ILE A 56 13.43 -10.41 0.07
N ALA A 57 14.63 -10.06 -0.42
CA ALA A 57 15.46 -10.97 -1.19
C ALA A 57 15.90 -12.19 -0.37
N ARG A 58 16.37 -12.01 0.88
CA ARG A 58 16.78 -13.11 1.77
C ARG A 58 15.64 -14.08 2.07
N LYS A 59 14.41 -13.57 2.10
CA LYS A 59 13.20 -14.28 2.48
C LYS A 59 12.55 -15.06 1.32
N ASN A 60 13.10 -14.98 0.11
CA ASN A 60 12.55 -15.61 -1.08
C ASN A 60 13.60 -16.44 -1.81
N THR A 61 13.18 -17.55 -2.42
CA THR A 61 14.05 -18.33 -3.32
C THR A 61 14.06 -17.73 -4.71
N VAL A 62 15.14 -17.97 -5.47
CA VAL A 62 15.23 -17.54 -6.88
C VAL A 62 14.07 -18.11 -7.70
N SER A 63 13.70 -19.37 -7.48
CA SER A 63 12.55 -20.01 -8.15
C SER A 63 11.21 -19.35 -7.77
N GLY A 64 11.08 -18.85 -6.54
CA GLY A 64 9.92 -18.08 -6.10
C GLY A 64 9.81 -16.73 -6.81
N LEU A 65 10.91 -15.96 -6.85
CA LEU A 65 10.96 -14.65 -7.49
C LEU A 65 10.75 -14.73 -9.01
N THR A 66 11.32 -15.74 -9.65
CA THR A 66 11.24 -15.93 -11.11
C THR A 66 9.91 -16.55 -11.58
N ARG A 67 9.01 -16.94 -10.66
CA ARG A 67 7.68 -17.48 -11.01
C ARG A 67 6.83 -16.52 -11.83
N SER A 68 6.94 -15.21 -11.57
CA SER A 68 6.24 -14.16 -12.32
C SER A 68 6.84 -13.91 -13.70
N LEU A 69 8.06 -14.38 -13.95
CA LEU A 69 8.81 -14.18 -15.19
C LEU A 69 8.57 -15.31 -16.21
N ARG A 70 7.63 -16.23 -15.94
CA ARG A 70 7.27 -17.35 -16.82
C ARG A 70 6.68 -16.95 -18.18
N ILE A 71 6.29 -15.68 -18.32
CA ILE A 71 5.76 -15.11 -19.57
C ILE A 71 6.90 -14.82 -20.58
N ARG A 72 8.17 -14.85 -20.13
CA ARG A 72 9.31 -14.68 -21.04
C ARG A 72 9.59 -15.93 -21.87
N ASP A 73 10.26 -15.68 -22.99
CA ASP A 73 10.88 -16.72 -23.79
C ASP A 73 11.90 -17.49 -22.94
N PRO A 74 11.74 -18.82 -22.78
CA PRO A 74 12.66 -19.65 -22.00
C PRO A 74 14.09 -19.70 -22.56
N THR A 75 14.30 -19.30 -23.81
CA THR A 75 15.60 -19.33 -24.48
C THR A 75 16.48 -18.13 -24.12
N GLU A 76 15.90 -17.05 -23.59
CA GLU A 76 16.64 -15.90 -23.10
C GLU A 76 17.10 -16.11 -21.67
N GLY A 77 18.41 -15.98 -21.43
CA GLY A 77 18.98 -16.05 -20.09
C GLY A 77 18.38 -14.99 -19.15
N LEU A 78 18.11 -15.39 -17.91
CA LEU A 78 17.69 -14.50 -16.83
C LEU A 78 18.85 -13.59 -16.41
N THR A 79 18.63 -12.27 -16.48
CA THR A 79 19.57 -11.31 -15.91
C THR A 79 19.30 -11.05 -14.43
N SER A 80 20.35 -10.72 -13.67
CA SER A 80 20.25 -10.52 -12.23
C SER A 80 19.27 -9.42 -11.86
N ASP A 81 19.18 -8.32 -12.62
CA ASP A 81 18.23 -7.24 -12.34
C ASP A 81 16.76 -7.70 -12.45
N GLU A 82 16.48 -8.68 -13.30
CA GLU A 82 15.14 -9.22 -13.44
C GLU A 82 14.77 -10.17 -12.30
N ILE A 83 15.75 -10.88 -11.74
CA ILE A 83 15.57 -11.67 -10.53
C ILE A 83 15.27 -10.75 -9.33
N PHE A 84 15.94 -9.60 -9.26
CA PHE A 84 15.73 -8.61 -8.21
C PHE A 84 14.50 -7.72 -8.42
N ASN A 85 13.97 -7.63 -9.64
CA ASN A 85 12.85 -6.74 -9.95
C ASN A 85 11.61 -6.99 -9.06
N PRO A 86 11.16 -8.23 -8.80
CA PRO A 86 10.08 -8.46 -7.84
C PRO A 86 10.39 -7.93 -6.43
N CYS A 87 11.63 -8.08 -5.95
CA CYS A 87 12.04 -7.52 -4.66
C CYS A 87 11.94 -6.00 -4.65
N LEU A 88 12.40 -5.34 -5.72
CA LEU A 88 12.30 -3.88 -5.87
C LEU A 88 10.83 -3.40 -5.92
N GLN A 89 9.95 -4.13 -6.62
CA GLN A 89 8.53 -3.81 -6.68
C GLN A 89 7.85 -3.95 -5.31
N CYS A 90 8.09 -5.07 -4.63
CA CYS A 90 7.57 -5.29 -3.27
C CYS A 90 8.11 -4.24 -2.30
N ALA A 91 9.41 -3.97 -2.33
CA ALA A 91 10.02 -2.94 -1.50
C ALA A 91 9.40 -1.57 -1.80
N SER A 92 9.26 -1.19 -3.07
CA SER A 92 8.63 0.09 -3.45
C SER A 92 7.20 0.23 -2.93
N MET A 93 6.43 -0.86 -2.94
CA MET A 93 5.08 -0.85 -2.37
C MET A 93 5.07 -0.73 -0.84
N LEU A 94 6.01 -1.39 -0.16
CA LEU A 94 6.10 -1.45 1.30
C LEU A 94 6.81 -0.24 1.92
N PHE A 95 7.73 0.36 1.17
CA PHE A 95 8.59 1.46 1.58
C PHE A 95 7.80 2.73 1.83
N GLN A 96 6.69 2.91 1.12
CA GLN A 96 5.79 4.04 1.32
C GLN A 96 4.89 3.83 2.56
N LYS A 97 5.48 3.62 3.75
CA LYS A 97 4.78 3.45 5.03
C LYS A 97 3.86 4.64 5.35
N GLU A 98 4.30 5.85 5.04
CA GLU A 98 3.53 7.09 5.23
C GLU A 98 2.32 7.19 4.30
N PHE A 99 2.30 6.40 3.23
CA PHE A 99 1.33 6.52 2.15
C PHE A 99 0.07 5.72 2.42
N ILE A 100 0.09 4.71 3.29
CA ILE A 100 -1.15 4.01 3.71
C ILE A 100 -1.97 4.94 4.59
N CYS A 101 -1.33 5.60 5.56
CA CYS A 101 -1.99 6.60 6.38
C CYS A 101 -2.58 7.72 5.51
N ARG A 102 -1.79 8.32 4.60
CA ARG A 102 -2.29 9.34 3.67
C ARG A 102 -3.38 8.80 2.72
N LYS A 103 -3.22 7.63 2.11
CA LYS A 103 -4.23 7.06 1.19
C LYS A 103 -5.56 6.80 1.88
N ILE A 104 -5.53 6.26 3.10
CA ILE A 104 -6.74 5.99 3.88
C ILE A 104 -7.35 7.29 4.41
N GLU A 105 -6.52 8.28 4.79
CA GLU A 105 -6.97 9.63 5.15
C GLU A 105 -7.81 10.26 4.03
N TYR A 106 -7.34 10.19 2.79
CA TYR A 106 -8.07 10.69 1.60
C TYR A 106 -9.08 9.71 1.01
N ALA A 107 -9.22 8.50 1.55
CA ALA A 107 -10.17 7.52 1.02
C ALA A 107 -11.63 7.98 1.18
N PHE A 108 -12.48 7.61 0.22
CA PHE A 108 -13.91 7.89 0.30
C PHE A 108 -14.54 7.14 1.48
N CYS A 109 -15.09 7.86 2.46
CA CYS A 109 -15.71 7.28 3.65
C CYS A 109 -16.88 8.18 4.10
N PRO A 110 -18.03 8.12 3.41
CA PRO A 110 -19.18 8.98 3.70
C PRO A 110 -19.77 8.67 5.09
N PRO A 111 -20.09 9.69 5.90
CA PRO A 111 -20.65 9.50 7.24
C PRO A 111 -21.98 8.76 7.18
N ASN A 112 -22.21 7.85 8.13
CA ASN A 112 -23.44 7.08 8.32
C ASN A 112 -23.88 6.22 7.12
N VAL A 113 -23.03 6.04 6.12
CA VAL A 113 -23.32 5.24 4.91
C VAL A 113 -22.40 4.02 4.86
N VAL A 114 -23.01 2.83 4.94
CA VAL A 114 -22.29 1.54 4.91
C VAL A 114 -22.17 0.96 3.51
N LYS A 115 -23.21 1.13 2.69
CA LYS A 115 -23.25 0.59 1.33
C LYS A 115 -22.17 1.25 0.46
N ASP A 116 -21.41 0.42 -0.26
CA ASP A 116 -20.34 0.85 -1.18
C ASP A 116 -19.27 1.74 -0.53
N ASN A 117 -19.11 1.66 0.80
CA ASN A 117 -18.07 2.35 1.54
C ASN A 117 -16.77 1.53 1.50
N PRO A 118 -15.72 1.99 0.79
CA PRO A 118 -14.50 1.19 0.60
C PRO A 118 -13.78 0.94 1.92
N CYS A 119 -13.76 1.90 2.85
CA CYS A 119 -13.11 1.70 4.16
C CYS A 119 -13.77 0.56 4.95
N LEU A 120 -15.10 0.54 5.00
CA LEU A 120 -15.83 -0.54 5.68
C LEU A 120 -15.71 -1.87 4.92
N GLY A 121 -15.57 -1.82 3.59
CA GLY A 121 -15.24 -2.99 2.77
C GLY A 121 -13.91 -3.62 3.15
N TYR A 122 -12.84 -2.81 3.32
CA TYR A 122 -11.56 -3.32 3.80
C TYR A 122 -11.68 -3.96 5.19
N ILE A 123 -12.44 -3.35 6.11
CA ILE A 123 -12.64 -3.91 7.45
C ILE A 123 -13.34 -5.27 7.36
N ARG A 124 -14.41 -5.37 6.56
CA ARG A 124 -15.18 -6.60 6.36
C ARG A 124 -14.37 -7.73 5.75
N TYR A 125 -13.62 -7.46 4.68
CA TYR A 125 -13.02 -8.51 3.85
C TYR A 125 -11.55 -8.76 4.15
N VAL A 126 -10.86 -7.82 4.81
CA VAL A 126 -9.43 -7.93 5.09
C VAL A 126 -9.17 -7.96 6.59
N ILE A 127 -9.63 -6.95 7.34
CA ILE A 127 -9.23 -6.79 8.74
C ILE A 127 -9.88 -7.83 9.65
N LEU A 128 -11.21 -7.96 9.63
CA LEU A 128 -11.93 -8.91 10.48
C LEU A 128 -11.54 -10.37 10.19
N PRO A 129 -11.42 -10.83 8.92
CA PRO A 129 -10.95 -12.19 8.65
C PRO A 129 -9.52 -12.48 9.10
N LEU A 130 -8.63 -11.47 9.11
CA LEU A 130 -7.23 -11.66 9.49
C LEU A 130 -6.98 -11.58 11.00
N PHE A 131 -7.69 -10.69 11.72
CA PHE A 131 -7.45 -10.45 13.14
C PHE A 131 -8.57 -10.94 14.05
N GLY A 132 -9.75 -11.26 13.51
CA GLY A 132 -10.95 -11.61 14.27
C GLY A 132 -11.59 -10.44 15.03
N LYS A 133 -10.97 -9.26 14.99
CA LYS A 133 -11.45 -8.04 15.66
C LYS A 133 -10.95 -6.78 14.94
N PHE A 134 -11.65 -5.67 15.16
CA PHE A 134 -11.26 -4.34 14.72
C PHE A 134 -11.27 -3.38 15.93
N GLU A 135 -10.12 -2.78 16.21
CA GLU A 135 -9.93 -1.95 17.42
C GLU A 135 -9.83 -0.48 17.03
N VAL A 136 -10.76 0.32 17.55
CA VAL A 136 -10.79 1.77 17.35
C VAL A 136 -10.34 2.43 18.65
N VAL A 137 -9.17 3.08 18.60
CA VAL A 137 -8.60 3.83 19.73
C VAL A 137 -8.95 5.30 19.58
N ARG A 138 -9.67 5.88 20.54
CA ARG A 138 -10.14 7.27 20.48
C ARG A 138 -10.28 7.87 21.89
N LYS A 139 -10.23 9.20 21.98
CA LYS A 139 -10.36 9.91 23.26
C LYS A 139 -11.68 9.57 23.96
N LYS A 140 -11.68 9.60 25.30
CA LYS A 140 -12.89 9.37 26.12
C LYS A 140 -14.05 10.29 25.73
N GLU A 141 -13.75 11.53 25.36
CA GLU A 141 -14.71 12.53 24.87
C GLU A 141 -15.47 12.08 23.61
N ASN A 142 -14.85 11.25 22.77
CA ASN A 142 -15.40 10.75 21.50
C ASN A 142 -15.95 9.32 21.62
N GLY A 143 -16.26 8.86 22.84
CA GLY A 143 -16.82 7.53 23.09
C GLY A 143 -15.79 6.45 23.44
N GLY A 144 -14.51 6.81 23.62
CA GLY A 144 -13.46 5.92 24.13
C GLY A 144 -13.11 4.73 23.23
N ASP A 145 -12.07 4.00 23.63
CA ASP A 145 -11.61 2.82 22.90
C ASP A 145 -12.70 1.76 22.80
N LYS A 146 -12.93 1.24 21.60
CA LYS A 146 -13.95 0.22 21.34
C LYS A 146 -13.42 -0.84 20.38
N THR A 147 -13.73 -2.09 20.68
CA THR A 147 -13.39 -3.26 19.86
C THR A 147 -14.66 -3.81 19.23
N PHE A 148 -14.62 -4.03 17.93
CA PHE A 148 -15.69 -4.61 17.14
C PHE A 148 -15.31 -6.03 16.71
N LEU A 149 -16.18 -7.00 16.97
CA LEU A 149 -15.95 -8.40 16.60
C LEU A 149 -16.66 -8.77 15.29
N SER A 150 -17.67 -7.99 14.90
CA SER A 150 -18.52 -8.26 13.75
C SER A 150 -18.78 -7.00 12.94
N MET A 151 -19.17 -7.18 11.67
CA MET A 151 -19.55 -6.04 10.83
C MET A 151 -20.88 -5.44 11.25
N GLU A 152 -21.74 -6.23 11.89
CA GLU A 152 -23.05 -5.83 12.35
C GLU A 152 -22.92 -4.80 13.49
N GLU A 153 -22.04 -5.04 14.45
CA GLU A 153 -21.73 -4.10 15.54
C GLU A 153 -21.12 -2.80 15.00
N LEU A 154 -20.15 -2.92 14.10
CA LEU A 154 -19.50 -1.77 13.47
C LEU A 154 -20.49 -0.92 12.67
N ALA A 155 -21.34 -1.57 11.87
CA ALA A 155 -22.32 -0.90 11.02
C ALA A 155 -23.38 -0.18 11.84
N ALA A 156 -23.85 -0.77 12.94
CA ALA A 156 -24.82 -0.13 13.83
C ALA A 156 -24.27 1.17 14.45
N ASP A 157 -23.03 1.12 14.95
CA ASP A 157 -22.33 2.30 15.50
C ASP A 157 -22.02 3.35 14.43
N TYR A 158 -21.69 2.93 13.22
CA TYR A 158 -21.38 3.84 12.12
C TYR A 158 -22.64 4.54 11.59
N VAL A 159 -23.75 3.81 11.41
CA VAL A 159 -25.03 4.37 10.92
C VAL A 159 -25.67 5.30 11.96
N SER A 160 -25.54 4.98 13.25
CA SER A 160 -26.02 5.84 14.34
C SER A 160 -25.20 7.12 14.54
N GLY A 161 -24.03 7.24 13.90
CA GLY A 161 -23.11 8.35 14.06
C GLY A 161 -22.28 8.28 15.35
N ALA A 162 -22.43 7.21 16.15
CA ALA A 162 -21.61 6.97 17.34
C ALA A 162 -20.13 6.70 16.99
N LEU A 163 -19.85 6.28 15.76
CA LEU A 163 -18.51 6.07 15.21
C LEU A 163 -18.26 7.01 14.03
N HIS A 164 -17.29 7.91 14.17
CA HIS A 164 -16.98 8.92 13.15
C HIS A 164 -16.09 8.35 12.03
N PRO A 165 -16.25 8.77 10.76
CA PRO A 165 -15.41 8.33 9.64
C PRO A 165 -13.91 8.51 9.86
N SER A 166 -13.49 9.60 10.51
CA SER A 166 -12.07 9.84 10.82
C SER A 166 -11.48 8.79 11.76
N ASP A 167 -12.25 8.34 12.75
CA ASP A 167 -11.80 7.31 13.69
C ASP A 167 -11.66 5.96 12.97
N VAL A 168 -12.61 5.63 12.09
CA VAL A 168 -12.56 4.44 11.23
C VAL A 168 -11.33 4.45 10.34
N LYS A 169 -11.05 5.57 9.67
CA LYS A 169 -9.89 5.73 8.80
C LYS A 169 -8.58 5.56 9.55
N LEU A 170 -8.46 6.17 10.73
CA LEU A 170 -7.26 6.10 11.55
C LEU A 170 -7.01 4.66 12.03
N ALA A 171 -8.04 4.00 12.56
CA ALA A 171 -7.96 2.62 13.01
C ALA A 171 -7.65 1.66 11.85
N LEU A 172 -8.29 1.85 10.68
CA LEU A 172 -8.04 1.05 9.48
C LEU A 172 -6.60 1.21 8.98
N ALA A 173 -6.08 2.44 8.91
CA ALA A 173 -4.71 2.71 8.51
C ALA A 173 -3.71 2.00 9.45
N LYS A 174 -3.97 2.06 10.76
CA LYS A 174 -3.17 1.34 11.76
C LYS A 174 -3.21 -0.17 11.55
N SER A 175 -4.39 -0.77 11.43
CA SER A 175 -4.52 -2.22 11.21
C SER A 175 -3.87 -2.68 9.91
N LEU A 176 -3.98 -1.91 8.82
CA LEU A 176 -3.30 -2.22 7.56
C LEU A 176 -1.77 -2.15 7.71
N ASN A 177 -1.25 -1.14 8.40
CA ASN A 177 0.17 -1.05 8.72
C ASN A 177 0.64 -2.23 9.56
N ASP A 178 -0.14 -2.65 10.55
CA ASP A 178 0.18 -3.80 11.39
C ASP A 178 0.23 -5.10 10.57
N ILE A 179 -0.67 -5.29 9.58
CA ILE A 179 -0.61 -6.44 8.65
C ILE A 179 0.72 -6.46 7.91
N LEU A 180 1.14 -5.32 7.37
CA LEU A 180 2.36 -5.23 6.58
C LEU A 180 3.60 -5.42 7.45
N GLN A 181 3.64 -4.81 8.63
CA GLN A 181 4.75 -4.97 9.58
C GLN A 181 4.84 -6.40 10.14
N LYS A 182 3.71 -7.01 10.51
CA LYS A 182 3.68 -8.38 11.04
C LYS A 182 4.11 -9.38 9.97
N LYS A 183 3.67 -9.22 8.72
CA LYS A 183 4.15 -10.07 7.63
C LYS A 183 5.64 -9.86 7.33
N LEU A 184 6.19 -8.68 7.54
CA LEU A 184 7.64 -8.46 7.44
C LEU A 184 8.40 -9.21 8.53
N LEU A 185 7.93 -9.19 9.79
CA LEU A 185 8.58 -9.81 10.94
C LEU A 185 8.39 -11.34 11.05
N THR A 186 7.25 -11.88 10.60
CA THR A 186 6.98 -13.34 10.72
C THR A 186 7.88 -14.17 9.80
N ILE A 187 8.54 -13.55 8.82
CA ILE A 187 9.48 -14.21 7.92
C ILE A 187 10.93 -14.17 8.46
N ASP A 188 11.19 -13.52 9.60
CA ASP A 188 12.50 -13.60 10.28
C ASP A 188 12.63 -14.82 11.23
N HIS A 189 11.56 -15.63 11.37
CA HIS A 189 11.51 -16.79 12.26
C HIS A 189 11.22 -18.13 11.55
N GLN A 190 11.47 -18.22 10.24
CA GLN A 190 11.47 -19.49 9.49
C GLN A 190 12.77 -19.69 8.72
#